data_AF-A0AAT9HCK2-F1
#
_entry.id   AF-A0AAT9HCK2-F1
#
_cell.length_a   1.000
_cell.length_b   1.000
_cell.length_c   1.000
_cell.angle_alpha   90.00
_cell.angle_beta   90.00
_cell.angle_gamma   90.00
#
_symmetry.space_group_name_H-M   'P 1'
#
loop_
_entity.id
_entity.type
_entity.pdbx_description
1 polymer ?
#
loop_
_entity_poly.entity_id
_entity_poly.type
_entity_poly.pdbx_seq_one_letter_code
_entity_poly.pdbx_strand_id
1 'polypeptide(L)' 'MPLLVVQGGNDPFGRPREFPEGPYELVEVPHADHGLAVPKRAGLTQEEAVALVTDAVARWAGSLG' A
#
# COMPACT_ATOMS: atom_id res chain seq x y z
N MET A 1 2.89 9.58 -17.31
CA MET A 1 1.96 8.44 -17.23
C MET A 1 1.50 8.34 -15.79
N PRO A 2 0.22 8.08 -15.50
CA PRO A 2 -0.25 7.87 -14.13
C PRO A 2 0.45 6.67 -13.49
N LEU A 3 0.79 6.77 -12.20
CA LEU A 3 1.43 5.70 -11.42
C LEU A 3 0.84 5.67 -10.00
N LEU A 4 0.43 4.48 -9.57
CA LEU A 4 0.10 4.18 -8.18
C LEU A 4 1.18 3.26 -7.59
N VAL A 5 1.66 3.63 -6.41
CA VAL A 5 2.49 2.81 -5.53
C VAL A 5 1.62 2.32 -4.37
N VAL A 6 1.64 1.02 -4.10
CA VAL A 6 1.06 0.44 -2.88
C VAL A 6 2.19 -0.25 -2.13
N GLN A 7 2.48 0.19 -0.91
CA GLN A 7 3.67 -0.21 -0.17
C GLN A 7 3.36 -0.60 1.27
N GLY A 8 3.94 -1.69 1.75
CA GLY A 8 3.87 -2.08 3.16
C GLY A 8 4.63 -1.10 4.06
N GLY A 9 4.00 -0.61 5.13
CA GLY A 9 4.61 0.36 6.06
C GLY A 9 5.81 -0.18 6.84
N ASN A 10 5.96 -1.50 6.92
CA ASN A 10 7.05 -2.19 7.62
C ASN A 10 7.84 -3.15 6.71
N ASP A 11 7.87 -2.87 5.40
CA ASP A 11 8.65 -3.64 4.44
C ASP A 11 10.17 -3.43 4.67
N PRO A 12 10.96 -4.52 4.85
CA PRO A 12 12.41 -4.43 5.04
C PRO A 12 13.19 -3.99 3.78
N PHE A 13 12.57 -4.02 2.60
CA PHE A 13 13.19 -3.60 1.34
C PHE A 13 12.96 -2.11 1.02
N GLY A 14 12.14 -1.41 1.80
CA GLY A 14 11.92 0.03 1.70
C GLY A 14 10.56 0.45 2.23
N ARG A 15 10.47 1.62 2.84
CA ARG A 15 9.22 2.15 3.43
C ARG A 15 8.62 3.28 2.59
N PRO A 16 7.31 3.57 2.74
CA PRO A 16 6.64 4.67 2.05
C PRO A 16 7.41 6.01 2.03
N ARG A 17 7.95 6.40 3.19
CA ARG A 17 8.71 7.65 3.37
C ARG A 17 10.05 7.72 2.62
N GLU A 18 10.50 6.61 2.04
CA GLU A 18 11.78 6.52 1.30
C GLU A 18 11.58 6.73 -0.20
N PHE A 19 10.34 6.73 -0.70
CA PHE A 19 10.07 7.08 -2.09
C PHE A 19 10.46 8.55 -2.34
N PRO A 20 11.20 8.84 -3.43
CA PRO A 20 11.57 10.22 -3.78
C PRO A 20 10.34 11.00 -4.18
N GLU A 21 10.27 12.31 -3.92
CA GLU A 21 9.16 13.13 -4.40
C GLU A 21 8.98 13.01 -5.92
N GLY A 22 7.74 12.88 -6.39
CA GLY A 22 7.46 12.70 -7.80
C GLY A 22 5.97 12.56 -8.14
N PRO A 23 5.64 12.46 -9.44
CA PRO A 23 4.27 12.36 -9.91
C PRO A 23 3.75 10.92 -9.80
N TYR A 24 3.49 10.48 -8.58
CA TYR A 24 2.81 9.21 -8.27
C TYR A 24 1.88 9.41 -7.08
N GLU A 25 0.85 8.57 -7.02
CA GLU A 25 0.07 8.38 -5.80
C GLU A 25 0.70 7.26 -4.98
N LEU A 26 0.73 7.41 -3.66
CA LEU A 26 1.25 6.40 -2.76
C LEU A 26 0.22 6.05 -1.69
N VAL A 27 -0.06 4.75 -1.57
CA VAL A 27 -0.89 4.19 -0.52
C VAL A 27 -0.03 3.29 0.35
N GLU A 28 0.05 3.62 1.63
CA GLU A 28 0.66 2.76 2.64
C GLU A 28 -0.35 1.70 3.11
N VAL A 29 0.11 0.46 3.27
CA VAL A 29 -0.59 -0.60 4.01
C VAL A 29 0.03 -0.66 5.42
N PRO A 30 -0.66 -0.17 6.47
CA PRO A 30 -0.06 -0.03 7.79
C PRO A 30 0.44 -1.35 8.35
N HIS A 31 1.64 -1.33 8.93
CA HIS A 31 2.32 -2.49 9.55
C HIS A 31 2.64 -3.67 8.62
N ALA A 32 2.22 -3.62 7.36
CA ALA A 32 2.41 -4.72 6.42
C ALA A 32 3.88 -4.80 5.97
N ASP A 33 4.35 -6.02 5.73
CA ASP A 33 5.67 -6.30 5.19
C ASP A 33 5.67 -6.33 3.65
N HIS A 34 6.77 -6.81 3.06
CA HIS A 34 6.94 -6.97 1.61
C HIS A 34 5.89 -7.89 0.96
N GLY A 35 5.33 -8.84 1.71
CA GLY A 35 4.27 -9.73 1.26
C GLY A 35 2.87 -9.18 1.55
N LEU A 36 2.77 -7.93 2.01
CA LEU A 36 1.56 -7.31 2.51
C LEU A 36 0.94 -8.06 3.71
N ALA A 37 1.76 -8.84 4.42
CA ALA A 37 1.32 -9.57 5.61
C ALA A 37 1.38 -8.64 6.84
N VAL A 38 0.33 -8.66 7.65
CA VAL A 38 0.25 -7.85 8.87
C VAL A 38 0.43 -8.72 10.12
N PRO A 39 1.17 -8.26 11.15
CA PRO A 39 1.29 -9.01 12.39
C PRO A 39 -0.02 -8.96 13.19
N LYS A 40 -0.35 -10.03 13.92
CA LYS A 40 -1.59 -10.12 14.74
C LYS A 40 -1.81 -8.95 15.73
N ARG A 41 -0.74 -8.27 16.13
CA ARG A 41 -0.76 -7.12 17.06
C ARG A 41 -0.97 -5.76 16.37
N ALA A 42 -1.12 -5.73 15.04
CA ALA A 42 -1.22 -4.50 14.26
C ALA A 42 -2.52 -3.71 14.48
N GLY A 43 -3.53 -4.32 15.12
CA GLY A 43 -4.88 -3.74 15.18
C GLY A 43 -5.58 -3.70 13.81
N LEU A 44 -4.99 -4.36 12.80
CA LEU A 44 -5.49 -4.55 11.44
C LEU A 44 -5.42 -6.05 11.15
N THR A 45 -6.50 -6.62 10.64
CA THR A 45 -6.55 -8.02 10.19
C THR A 45 -5.94 -8.17 8.79
N GLN A 46 -5.61 -9.41 8.41
CA GLN A 46 -5.08 -9.68 7.08
C GLN A 46 -6.12 -9.40 5.99
N GLU A 47 -7.39 -9.74 6.25
CA GLU A 47 -8.51 -9.48 5.33
C GLU A 47 -8.71 -7.97 5.11
N GLU A 48 -8.62 -7.15 6.17
CA GLU A 48 -8.70 -5.69 6.05
C GLU A 48 -7.50 -5.11 5.29
N ALA A 49 -6.30 -5.65 5.48
CA ALA A 49 -5.12 -5.23 4.73
C ALA A 49 -5.28 -5.52 3.23
N VAL A 50 -5.79 -6.71 2.87
CA VAL A 50 -6.08 -7.07 1.47
C VAL A 50 -7.18 -6.18 0.90
N ALA A 51 -8.25 -5.92 1.66
CA ALA A 51 -9.33 -5.02 1.23
C ALA A 51 -8.80 -3.61 0.91
N LEU A 52 -7.94 -3.05 1.78
CA LEU A 52 -7.32 -1.75 1.56
C LEU A 52 -6.52 -1.72 0.24
N VAL A 53 -5.71 -2.75 -0.01
CA VAL A 53 -4.93 -2.89 -1.25
C VAL A 53 -5.84 -2.93 -2.47
N THR A 54 -6.86 -3.80 -2.44
CA THR A 54 -7.77 -3.96 -3.59
C THR A 54 -8.62 -2.72 -3.83
N ASP A 55 -9.09 -2.05 -2.78
CA ASP A 55 -9.89 -0.82 -2.88
C ASP A 55 -9.06 0.36 -3.40
N ALA A 56 -7.79 0.46 -2.98
CA ALA A 56 -6.88 1.47 -3.52
C ALA A 56 -6.63 1.25 -5.01
N VAL A 57 -6.29 0.03 -5.42
CA VAL A 57 -6.00 -0.31 -6.82
C VAL A 57 -7.25 -0.15 -7.69
N ALA A 58 -8.42 -0.62 -7.24
CA ALA A 58 -9.67 -0.53 -8.00
C ALA A 58 -10.09 0.92 -8.23
N ARG A 59 -10.01 1.77 -7.18
CA ARG A 59 -10.32 3.20 -7.30
C ARG A 59 -9.38 3.90 -8.27
N TRP A 60 -8.07 3.67 -8.14
CA TRP A 60 -7.09 4.28 -9.02
C TRP A 60 -7.28 3.83 -10.48
N ALA A 61 -7.39 2.53 -10.72
CA ALA A 61 -7.62 1.99 -12.06
C ALA A 61 -8.90 2.55 -12.69
N GLY A 62 -9.98 2.68 -11.90
CA GLY A 62 -11.23 3.30 -12.34
C GLY A 62 -11.12 4.79 -12.68
N SER A 63 -10.10 5.49 -12.18
CA SER A 63 -9.85 6.92 -12.45
C SER A 63 -9.08 7.19 -13.75
N LEU A 64 -8.53 6.14 -14.40
CA LEU A 64 -7.71 6.28 -15.61
C LEU A 64 -8.51 6.42 -16.92
N GLY A 65 -9.85 6.41 -16.84
CA GLY A 65 -10.77 6.54 -17.97
C GLY A 65 -11.21 7.97 -18.23
#